data_AF-A0A7Y9PDF2-F1
#
_entry.id   AF-A0A7Y9PDF2-F1
#
_cell.length_a   1.000
_cell.length_b   1.000
_cell.length_c   1.000
_cell.angle_alpha   90.00
_cell.angle_beta   90.00
_cell.angle_gamma   90.00
#
_symmetry.space_group_name_H-M   'P 1'
#
loop_
_entity.id
_entity.type
_entity.pdbx_description
1 polymer ?
#
loop_
_entity_poly.entity_id
_entity_poly.type
_entity_poly.pdbx_seq_one_letter_code
_entity_poly.pdbx_strand_id
1 'polypeptide(L)' 'MARTELITCDVCGIQRKEANHWFRFRHLAMDVSFYPAHSPNEIDLHPFSDACSEACCMTVLSRTLSSWSKTPEEAR' A
#
# COMPACT_ATOMS: atom_id res chain seq x y z
N MET A 1 -13.06 3.35 28.35
CA MET A 1 -11.84 3.66 27.59
C MET A 1 -12.16 3.46 26.12
N ALA A 2 -12.07 4.50 25.28
CA ALA A 2 -12.31 4.35 23.85
C ALA A 2 -11.12 3.60 23.23
N ARG A 3 -11.36 2.41 22.68
CA ARG A 3 -10.38 1.63 21.93
C ARG A 3 -10.03 2.44 20.68
N THR A 4 -8.86 3.07 20.65
CA THR A 4 -8.40 3.75 19.45
C THR A 4 -7.86 2.69 18.52
N GLU A 5 -8.49 2.53 17.36
CA GLU A 5 -8.00 1.60 16.34
C GLU A 5 -6.70 2.16 15.76
N LEU A 6 -5.66 1.32 15.78
CA LEU A 6 -4.36 1.63 15.19
C LEU A 6 -4.30 0.93 13.84
N ILE A 7 -3.87 1.66 12.83
CA ILE A 7 -3.59 1.12 11.51
C ILE A 7 -2.10 0.78 11.45
N THR A 8 -1.78 -0.38 10.87
CA THR A 8 -0.39 -0.82 10.66
C THR A 8 -0.02 -0.58 9.21
N CYS A 9 1.12 0.04 8.96
CA CYS A 9 1.66 0.17 7.61
C CYS A 9 2.23 -1.17 7.14
N ASP A 10 1.74 -1.71 6.03
CA ASP A 10 2.20 -2.99 5.46
C ASP A 10 3.62 -2.92 4.88
N VAL A 11 4.18 -1.72 4.73
CA VAL A 11 5.52 -1.51 4.15
C VAL A 11 6.61 -1.42 5.21
N CYS A 12 6.39 -0.60 6.25
CA CYS A 12 7.40 -0.33 7.28
C CYS A 12 7.01 -0.85 8.68
N GLY A 13 5.80 -1.39 8.85
CA GLY A 13 5.32 -1.98 10.10
C GLY A 13 4.93 -0.98 11.19
N ILE A 14 4.98 0.33 10.92
CA ILE A 14 4.63 1.33 11.93
C ILE A 14 3.14 1.30 12.23
N GLN A 15 2.79 1.45 13.52
CA GLN A 15 1.42 1.56 13.98
C GLN A 15 1.11 2.99 14.39
N ARG A 16 0.11 3.61 13.76
CA ARG A 16 -0.34 4.96 14.11
C ARG A 16 -1.85 5.04 14.04
N LYS A 17 -2.39 6.10 14.64
CA LYS A 17 -3.79 6.44 14.43
C LYS A 17 -4.02 6.75 12.96
N GLU A 18 -5.25 6.52 12.52
CA GLU A 18 -5.70 6.95 11.21
C GLU A 18 -5.43 8.45 11.03
N ALA A 19 -4.96 8.81 9.84
CA ALA A 19 -4.63 10.19 9.49
C ALA A 19 -4.77 10.39 7.98
N ASN A 20 -4.98 11.65 7.56
CA ASN A 20 -5.18 11.99 6.15
C ASN A 20 -3.96 11.69 5.24
N HIS A 21 -2.80 11.37 5.81
CA HIS A 21 -1.57 11.03 5.06
C HIS A 21 -1.43 9.54 4.76
N TRP A 22 -2.41 8.72 5.17
CA TRP A 22 -2.43 7.31 4.83
C TRP A 22 -2.92 7.13 3.39
N PHE A 23 -2.31 6.17 2.72
CA PHE A 23 -2.66 5.73 1.38
C PHE A 23 -3.04 4.26 1.45
N ARG A 24 -4.04 3.89 0.67
CA ARG A 24 -4.33 2.50 0.38
C ARG A 24 -3.67 2.13 -0.93
N PHE A 25 -3.14 0.92 -1.02
CA PHE A 25 -2.62 0.41 -2.27
C PHE A 25 -3.09 -1.02 -2.52
N ARG A 26 -3.13 -1.37 -3.80
CA ARG A 26 -3.46 -2.72 -4.25
C ARG A 26 -2.36 -3.20 -5.16
N HIS A 27 -1.78 -4.35 -4.83
CA HIS A 27 -0.85 -5.05 -5.71
C HIS A 27 -1.62 -6.05 -6.57
N LEU A 28 -1.58 -5.88 -7.88
CA LEU A 28 -2.02 -6.84 -8.89
C LEU A 28 -0.78 -7.46 -9.54
N ALA A 29 -0.96 -8.55 -10.30
CA ALA A 29 0.17 -9.33 -10.83
C ALA A 29 1.20 -8.48 -11.59
N MET A 30 0.74 -7.47 -12.33
CA MET A 30 1.60 -6.52 -13.05
C MET A 30 1.04 -5.10 -12.95
N ASP A 31 0.45 -4.73 -11.82
CA ASP A 31 -0.03 -3.37 -11.63
C ASP A 31 -0.05 -3.02 -10.15
N VAL A 32 0.13 -1.74 -9.84
CA VAL A 32 -0.09 -1.22 -8.51
C VAL A 32 -0.89 0.07 -8.59
N SER A 33 -2.01 0.08 -7.89
CA SER A 33 -2.90 1.24 -7.81
C SER A 33 -2.85 1.82 -6.41
N PHE A 34 -2.78 3.15 -6.31
CA PHE A 34 -2.75 3.91 -5.06
C PHE A 34 -4.01 4.75 -4.92
N TYR A 35 -4.54 4.80 -3.71
CA TYR A 35 -5.78 5.47 -3.38
C TYR A 35 -5.65 6.27 -2.07
N PRO A 36 -6.36 7.40 -1.95
CA PRO A 36 -6.51 8.06 -0.65
C PRO A 36 -7.23 7.14 0.33
N ALA A 37 -6.80 7.09 1.60
CA ALA A 37 -7.42 6.24 2.62
C ALA A 37 -8.93 6.51 2.84
N HIS A 38 -9.39 7.74 2.56
CA HIS A 38 -10.78 8.16 2.73
C HIS A 38 -11.53 8.38 1.41
N SER A 39 -11.09 7.78 0.30
CA SER A 39 -11.82 7.89 -0.95
C SER A 39 -13.23 7.30 -0.80
N PRO A 40 -14.32 8.10 -0.91
CA PRO A 40 -15.69 7.64 -0.66
C PRO A 40 -16.21 6.67 -1.74
N ASN A 41 -15.49 6.52 -2.85
CA ASN A 41 -15.95 5.81 -4.03
C ASN A 41 -15.48 4.36 -4.14
N GLU A 42 -14.62 3.87 -3.24
CA GLU A 42 -14.16 2.48 -3.26
C GLU A 42 -14.51 1.76 -1.96
N ILE A 43 -15.77 1.34 -1.94
CA ILE A 43 -16.36 0.49 -0.91
C ILE A 43 -16.00 -0.98 -1.24
N ASP A 44 -15.17 -1.56 -0.38
CA ASP A 44 -15.18 -2.96 0.10
C ASP A 44 -15.10 -4.15 -0.87
N LEU A 45 -14.90 -3.97 -2.18
CA LEU A 45 -14.90 -5.12 -3.09
C LEU A 45 -13.63 -5.99 -3.01
N HIS A 46 -12.50 -5.47 -2.54
CA HIS A 46 -11.23 -6.20 -2.46
C HIS A 46 -10.37 -5.77 -1.27
N PRO A 47 -9.51 -6.65 -0.74
CA PRO A 47 -8.58 -6.28 0.33
C PRO A 47 -7.54 -5.28 -0.19
N PHE A 48 -7.40 -4.17 0.53
CA PHE A 48 -6.34 -3.18 0.32
C PHE A 48 -5.27 -3.32 1.40
N SER A 49 -4.07 -2.86 1.09
CA SER A 49 -2.98 -2.67 2.05
C SER A 49 -2.78 -1.19 2.35
N ASP A 50 -2.28 -0.90 3.55
CA ASP A 50 -2.11 0.47 4.05
C ASP A 50 -0.64 0.92 4.01
N ALA A 51 -0.42 2.15 3.57
CA ALA A 51 0.88 2.81 3.54
C ALA A 51 0.83 4.14 4.30
N CYS A 52 1.74 4.33 5.25
CA CYS A 52 1.73 5.50 6.14
C CYS A 52 2.37 6.77 5.53
N SER A 53 2.96 6.71 4.34
CA SER A 53 3.61 7.87 3.73
C SER A 53 3.89 7.64 2.24
N GLU A 54 4.14 8.74 1.54
CA GLU A 54 4.62 8.73 0.16
C GLU A 54 5.88 7.85 0.00
N ALA A 55 6.81 7.88 0.96
CA ALA A 55 8.00 7.04 0.93
C ALA A 55 7.67 5.53 0.94
N CYS A 56 6.65 5.13 1.69
CA CYS A 56 6.18 3.74 1.69
C CYS A 56 5.51 3.38 0.35
N CYS A 57 4.72 4.29 -0.22
CA CYS A 57 4.14 4.11 -1.55
C CYS A 57 5.22 3.96 -2.64
N MET A 58 6.24 4.82 -2.62
CA MET A 58 7.36 4.77 -3.56
C MET A 58 8.12 3.46 -3.43
N THR A 59 8.30 2.94 -2.22
CA THR A 59 8.93 1.62 -2.00
C THR A 59 8.14 0.50 -2.68
N VAL A 60 6.80 0.53 -2.57
CA VAL A 60 5.94 -0.44 -3.26
C VAL A 60 6.09 -0.30 -4.78
N LEU A 61 5.98 0.93 -5.30
CA LEU A 61 6.12 1.19 -6.75
C LEU A 61 7.47 0.72 -7.29
N SER A 62 8.57 1.01 -6.58
CA SER A 62 9.91 0.55 -6.96
C SER A 62 10.02 -0.97 -7.00
N ARG A 63 9.38 -1.70 -6.06
CA ARG A 63 9.37 -3.17 -6.07
C ARG A 63 8.60 -3.72 -7.27
N THR A 64 7.44 -3.13 -7.59
CA THR A 64 6.64 -3.53 -8.75
C THR A 64 7.41 -3.28 -10.06
N LEU A 65 8.02 -2.11 -10.22
CA LEU A 65 8.86 -1.79 -11.38
C LEU A 65 10.09 -2.70 -11.49
N SER A 66 10.74 -2.98 -10.35
CA SER A 66 11.87 -3.92 -10.30
C SER A 66 11.45 -5.33 -10.70
N SER A 67 10.22 -5.74 -10.38
CA SER A 67 9.67 -7.02 -10.82
C SER A 67 9.43 -7.05 -12.34
N TRP A 68 9.10 -5.92 -12.96
CA TRP A 68 8.93 -5.83 -14.42
C TRP A 68 10.25 -5.78 -15.16
N SER A 69 11.28 -5.17 -14.57
CA SER A 69 12.59 -5.05 -15.22
C SER A 69 13.40 -6.33 -15.19
N LYS A 70 13.03 -7.31 -14.36
CA LYS A 70 13.70 -8.62 -14.33
C LYS A 70 13.45 -9.35 -15.65
N THR A 71 14.53 -9.58 -16.39
CA THR A 71 14.51 -10.45 -17.56
C THR A 71 14.27 -11.90 -17.12
N PRO A 72 13.73 -12.78 -17.99
CA PRO A 72 13.46 -14.18 -17.61
C PRO A 72 14.70 -14.96 -17.13
N GLU A 73 15.91 -14.49 -17.44
CA GLU A 73 17.17 -15.08 -16.95
C GLU A 73 17.47 -14.72 -15.48
N GLU A 74 16.92 -13.62 -14.95
CA GLU A 74 17.15 -13.12 -13.58
C GLU A 74 16.04 -13.52 -12.60
N ALA A 75 15.00 -14.21 -13.08
CA ALA A 75 13.84 -14.64 -12.31
C ALA A 75 13.91 -16.10 -11.82
N ARG A 76 15.01 -16.82 -12.13
CA ARG A 76 15.33 -18.17 -11.63
C ARG A 76 16.11 -18.13 -10.32
#